data_AF-A0A1E5QRF8-F1
#
_entry.id   AF-A0A1E5QRF8-F1
#
_cell.length_a   1.000
_cell.length_b   1.000
_cell.length_c   1.000
_cell.angle_alpha   90.00
_cell.angle_beta   90.00
_cell.angle_gamma   90.00
#
_symmetry.space_group_name_H-M   'P 1'
#
loop_
_entity.id
_entity.type
_entity.pdbx_description
1 polymer ?
#
loop_
_entity_poly.entity_id
_entity_poly.type
_entity_poly.pdbx_seq_one_letter_code
_entity_poly.pdbx_strand_id
1 'polypeptide(L)'
;MQETIFHPESLKSRLVVRPKVTPAKTSVIELLELLETHKDSIILNLQELRSHYCRTGIKQVVGTRDPQGNLIQPHLKTQPIYQTQYVPMGTFNFSRHSATVNLQIAQSVHLLNPENNLPISEIAGILPQHLKTYQSYTLIRDGELNIKSLRLKFSNYKVFQKIQSTGVLHNVSQSSDDFNFHLEYELQLQDLPLVSDKISITDLGKTFSKIADLQILLGIISATLKGQSAVYLTEQIAELQEHYLSPNLYFNLPKTSEFLNLETALEEHQVASRNRYQIELGNLEILSLGKLYSANTFLKRFYEQVVSSTGEIIEKPSCDRLLQPDVIFRHKELSSRLKITSVDTLMQPFFDSFLGLAHPGKVVVLLHSVGAIDLAKILQAKWQGEAIVLEQFVEALTSAKAQIHHQIEQLYQEKIAPLILYVGATGFLPDSQVATAQTAEQLATEFPDLNLTQRDRTGLFFNLGDCLIGIYPKTTYYSL
;
A
#
# COMPACT_ATOMS: atom_id res chain seq x y z
N MET A 1 -20.84 22.10 1.85
CA MET A 1 -20.48 21.37 3.07
C MET A 1 -20.97 19.94 2.89
N GLN A 2 -20.04 19.00 2.65
CA GLN A 2 -20.35 17.57 2.65
C GLN A 2 -20.15 17.09 4.09
N GLU A 3 -21.23 16.65 4.74
CA GLU A 3 -21.17 15.97 6.03
C GLU A 3 -20.50 14.62 5.82
N THR A 4 -19.31 14.43 6.40
CA THR A 4 -18.64 13.14 6.46
C THR A 4 -19.59 12.13 7.13
N ILE A 5 -20.01 11.08 6.43
CA ILE A 5 -20.95 10.07 6.96
C ILE A 5 -20.41 9.40 8.25
N PHE A 6 -19.10 9.32 8.40
CA PHE A 6 -18.45 8.75 9.58
C PHE A 6 -18.22 9.78 10.70
N HIS A 7 -19.05 9.73 11.74
CA HIS A 7 -18.81 10.43 13.02
C HIS A 7 -18.55 9.41 14.13
N PRO A 8 -17.33 9.28 14.67
CA PRO A 8 -17.03 8.31 15.73
C PRO A 8 -17.90 8.49 16.99
N GLU A 9 -18.41 9.69 17.25
CA GLU A 9 -19.37 9.94 18.33
C GLU A 9 -20.71 9.21 18.14
N SER A 10 -21.08 8.91 16.88
CA SER A 10 -22.27 8.10 16.56
C SER A 10 -22.09 6.61 16.89
N LEU A 11 -20.84 6.14 17.04
CA LEU A 11 -20.50 4.78 17.49
C LEU A 11 -20.56 4.63 19.02
N LYS A 12 -20.44 5.72 19.79
CA LYS A 12 -20.46 5.68 21.26
C LYS A 12 -21.85 5.47 21.86
N SER A 13 -22.92 5.76 21.10
CA SER A 13 -24.29 5.92 21.63
C SER A 13 -25.33 5.00 21.00
N ARG A 14 -24.96 4.13 20.05
CA ARG A 14 -25.91 3.27 19.33
C ARG A 14 -25.73 1.80 19.71
N LEU A 15 -26.79 1.20 20.26
CA LEU A 15 -27.04 -0.23 20.09
C LEU A 15 -27.05 -0.52 18.59
N VAL A 16 -26.23 -1.47 18.16
CA VAL A 16 -26.05 -1.88 16.77
C VAL A 16 -27.41 -2.36 16.22
N VAL A 17 -28.10 -1.52 15.45
CA VAL A 17 -29.33 -1.88 14.75
C VAL A 17 -29.08 -1.79 13.26
N ARG A 18 -29.35 -2.91 12.57
CA ARG A 18 -29.17 -3.10 11.14
C ARG A 18 -29.77 -1.96 10.31
N PRO A 19 -29.11 -1.49 9.25
CA PRO A 19 -29.80 -0.73 8.20
C PRO A 19 -30.90 -1.61 7.56
N LYS A 20 -32.01 -0.97 7.18
CA LYS A 20 -33.15 -1.63 6.52
C LYS A 20 -32.71 -2.21 5.19
N VAL A 21 -32.93 -3.51 5.01
CA VAL A 21 -32.62 -4.28 3.80
C VAL A 21 -33.47 -3.78 2.62
N THR A 22 -32.80 -3.23 1.61
CA THR A 22 -33.34 -3.10 0.24
C THR A 22 -32.88 -4.31 -0.59
N PRO A 23 -33.65 -4.79 -1.58
CA PRO A 23 -33.27 -5.94 -2.40
C PRO A 23 -31.90 -5.73 -3.04
N ALA A 24 -31.10 -6.79 -3.10
CA ALA A 24 -29.67 -6.76 -3.42
C ALA A 24 -29.37 -6.09 -4.77
N LYS A 25 -29.08 -4.78 -4.73
CA LYS A 25 -28.37 -4.09 -5.79
C LYS A 25 -26.89 -4.47 -5.68
N THR A 26 -26.25 -4.75 -6.82
CA THR A 26 -24.79 -4.89 -6.91
C THR A 26 -24.14 -3.66 -6.26
N SER A 27 -23.22 -3.89 -5.33
CA SER A 27 -22.48 -2.81 -4.69
C SER A 27 -21.41 -2.23 -5.61
N VAL A 28 -20.96 -1.01 -5.31
CA VAL A 28 -19.87 -0.38 -6.06
C VAL A 28 -18.63 -1.26 -6.03
N ILE A 29 -18.27 -1.87 -4.89
CA ILE A 29 -17.10 -2.75 -4.83
C ILE A 29 -17.23 -4.00 -5.69
N GLU A 30 -18.37 -4.68 -5.67
CA GLU A 30 -18.61 -5.84 -6.53
C GLU A 30 -18.48 -5.45 -8.02
N LEU A 31 -18.89 -4.23 -8.39
CA LEU A 31 -18.65 -3.71 -9.75
C LEU A 31 -17.17 -3.43 -10.02
N LEU A 32 -16.43 -2.81 -9.10
CA LEU A 32 -15.00 -2.54 -9.30
C LEU A 32 -14.21 -3.85 -9.46
N GLU A 33 -14.51 -4.88 -8.67
CA GLU A 33 -13.93 -6.22 -8.81
C GLU A 33 -14.24 -6.85 -10.17
N LEU A 34 -15.49 -6.67 -10.64
CA LEU A 34 -15.89 -7.12 -11.97
C LEU A 34 -15.12 -6.38 -13.08
N LEU A 35 -14.93 -5.07 -12.96
CA LEU A 35 -14.14 -4.28 -13.90
C LEU A 35 -12.66 -4.69 -13.90
N GLU A 36 -12.06 -4.91 -12.72
CA GLU A 36 -10.68 -5.37 -12.57
C GLU A 36 -10.46 -6.71 -13.28
N THR A 37 -11.37 -7.66 -13.03
CA THR A 37 -11.32 -9.02 -13.60
C THR A 37 -11.32 -9.01 -15.13
N HIS A 38 -12.01 -8.04 -15.74
CA HIS A 38 -12.16 -7.94 -17.20
C HIS A 38 -11.46 -6.73 -17.81
N LYS A 39 -10.52 -6.10 -17.08
CA LYS A 39 -9.92 -4.81 -17.44
C LYS A 39 -9.31 -4.77 -18.84
N ASP A 40 -8.74 -5.88 -19.31
CA ASP A 40 -8.09 -5.96 -20.63
C ASP A 40 -9.10 -5.93 -21.79
N SER A 41 -10.40 -6.07 -21.51
CA SER A 41 -11.50 -5.96 -22.47
C SER A 41 -12.32 -4.66 -22.33
N ILE A 42 -11.85 -3.72 -21.51
CA ILE A 42 -12.57 -2.49 -21.17
C ILE A 42 -11.67 -1.30 -21.45
N ILE A 43 -12.23 -0.29 -22.11
CA ILE A 43 -11.56 0.96 -22.44
C ILE A 43 -12.29 2.09 -21.73
N LEU A 44 -11.55 2.95 -21.04
CA LEU A 44 -12.07 4.07 -20.28
C LEU A 44 -11.87 5.38 -21.05
N ASN A 45 -12.88 6.25 -21.06
CA ASN A 45 -12.73 7.63 -21.52
C ASN A 45 -12.08 8.47 -20.41
N LEU A 46 -10.79 8.78 -20.57
CA LEU A 46 -9.99 9.52 -19.60
C LEU A 46 -10.37 11.00 -19.53
N GLN A 47 -10.84 11.59 -20.63
CA GLN A 47 -11.27 12.98 -20.65
C GLN A 47 -12.52 13.18 -19.79
N GLU A 48 -13.50 12.28 -19.94
CA GLU A 48 -14.74 12.29 -19.17
C GLU A 48 -14.49 11.97 -17.69
N LEU A 49 -13.57 11.05 -17.39
CA LEU A 49 -13.11 10.84 -16.02
C LEU A 49 -12.58 12.14 -15.39
N ARG A 50 -11.75 12.90 -16.13
CA ARG A 50 -11.11 14.13 -15.65
C ARG A 50 -12.10 15.26 -15.45
N SER A 51 -13.12 15.39 -16.31
CA SER A 51 -14.13 16.46 -16.19
C SER A 51 -15.03 16.26 -14.96
N HIS A 52 -15.26 15.01 -14.55
CA HIS A 52 -16.11 14.67 -13.40
C HIS A 52 -15.33 14.40 -12.11
N TYR A 53 -14.00 14.40 -12.14
CA TYR A 53 -13.17 14.15 -10.97
C TYR A 53 -12.99 15.39 -10.10
N CYS A 54 -13.43 15.31 -8.85
CA CYS A 54 -13.06 16.30 -7.82
C CYS A 54 -11.74 15.91 -7.14
N ARG A 55 -10.78 16.84 -7.13
CA ARG A 55 -9.48 16.63 -6.47
C ARG A 55 -9.65 16.44 -4.97
N THR A 56 -8.89 15.50 -4.40
CA THR A 56 -9.07 15.05 -3.01
C THR A 56 -7.90 15.36 -2.09
N GLY A 57 -6.91 16.12 -2.54
CA GLY A 57 -5.70 16.43 -1.79
C GLY A 57 -4.99 17.66 -2.35
N ILE A 58 -3.92 18.10 -1.69
CA ILE A 58 -3.12 19.25 -2.14
C ILE A 58 -2.57 18.93 -3.54
N LYS A 59 -2.82 19.83 -4.49
CA LYS A 59 -2.30 19.71 -5.84
C LYS A 59 -0.77 19.79 -5.82
N GLN A 60 -0.18 18.81 -6.47
CA GLN A 60 1.24 18.69 -6.65
C GLN A 60 1.61 19.18 -8.06
N VAL A 61 2.73 19.87 -8.15
CA VAL A 61 3.38 20.28 -9.39
C VAL A 61 4.64 19.45 -9.61
N VAL A 62 5.00 19.24 -10.87
CA VAL A 62 6.19 18.47 -11.25
C VAL A 62 7.43 19.34 -11.06
N GLY A 63 8.43 18.82 -10.34
CA GLY A 63 9.66 19.52 -10.00
C GLY A 63 9.98 19.50 -8.50
N THR A 64 11.12 20.11 -8.17
CA THR A 64 11.56 20.38 -6.79
C THR A 64 11.62 21.89 -6.56
N ARG A 65 11.76 22.34 -5.32
CA ARG A 65 11.95 23.77 -5.02
C ARG A 65 13.39 24.02 -4.58
N ASP A 66 13.95 25.13 -5.05
CA ASP A 66 15.23 25.64 -4.55
C ASP A 66 15.08 26.22 -3.12
N PRO A 67 16.17 26.58 -2.42
CA PRO A 67 16.11 27.22 -1.11
C PRO A 67 15.33 28.55 -1.07
N GLN A 68 15.14 29.20 -2.23
CA GLN A 68 14.37 30.44 -2.38
C GLN A 68 12.88 30.18 -2.68
N GLY A 69 12.47 28.91 -2.85
CA GLY A 69 11.10 28.51 -3.14
C GLY A 69 10.73 28.44 -4.63
N ASN A 70 11.65 28.73 -5.56
CA ASN A 70 11.36 28.67 -6.99
C ASN A 70 11.25 27.21 -7.45
N LEU A 71 10.32 26.94 -8.38
CA LEU A 71 10.12 25.61 -8.94
C LEU A 71 11.21 25.30 -9.97
N ILE A 72 12.06 24.32 -9.66
CA ILE A 72 13.00 23.70 -10.60
C ILE A 72 12.27 22.56 -11.31
N GLN A 73 12.03 22.72 -12.61
CA GLN A 73 11.43 21.67 -13.43
C GLN A 73 12.44 20.55 -13.70
N PRO A 74 12.00 19.29 -13.79
CA PRO A 74 12.86 18.21 -14.24
C PRO A 74 13.36 18.48 -15.65
N HIS A 75 14.61 18.10 -15.91
CA HIS A 75 15.22 18.29 -17.23
C HIS A 75 14.59 17.37 -18.30
N LEU A 76 13.98 16.25 -17.91
CA LEU A 76 13.30 15.32 -18.83
C LEU A 76 11.78 15.51 -18.84
N LYS A 77 11.18 15.22 -19.99
CA LYS A 77 9.73 15.27 -20.23
C LYS A 77 9.23 13.96 -20.85
N THR A 78 7.93 13.71 -20.70
CA THR A 78 7.27 12.57 -21.33
C THR A 78 6.22 13.02 -22.33
N GLN A 79 6.01 12.19 -23.35
CA GLN A 79 4.96 12.36 -24.34
C GLN A 79 4.14 11.06 -24.47
N PRO A 80 2.80 11.10 -24.43
CA PRO A 80 1.98 9.93 -24.69
C PRO A 80 2.29 9.33 -26.08
N ILE A 81 2.45 8.00 -26.14
CA ILE A 81 2.64 7.28 -27.41
C ILE A 81 1.38 7.41 -28.28
N TYR A 82 0.22 7.31 -27.65
CA TYR A 82 -1.08 7.40 -28.32
C TYR A 82 -1.77 8.72 -27.95
N GLN A 83 -2.08 9.54 -28.95
CA GLN A 83 -2.82 10.78 -28.79
C GLN A 83 -4.33 10.54 -28.84
N THR A 84 -4.85 9.87 -27.82
CA THR A 84 -6.26 9.49 -27.70
C THR A 84 -6.78 9.82 -26.30
N GLN A 85 -8.08 10.13 -26.21
CA GLN A 85 -8.80 10.30 -24.94
C GLN A 85 -9.09 8.97 -24.24
N TYR A 86 -8.86 7.85 -24.92
CA TYR A 86 -9.15 6.51 -24.44
C TYR A 86 -7.92 5.83 -23.88
N VAL A 87 -8.07 5.16 -22.75
CA VAL A 87 -7.04 4.35 -22.12
C VAL A 87 -7.58 2.97 -21.77
N PRO A 88 -6.75 1.92 -21.69
CA PRO A 88 -7.17 0.67 -21.09
C PRO A 88 -7.72 0.90 -19.69
N MET A 89 -8.66 0.06 -19.26
CA MET A 89 -9.14 0.10 -17.88
C MET A 89 -7.96 -0.02 -16.90
N GLY A 90 -7.99 0.84 -15.88
CA GLY A 90 -6.97 0.87 -14.85
C GLY A 90 -7.13 -0.26 -13.84
N THR A 91 -6.37 -0.17 -12.75
CA THR A 91 -6.47 -1.07 -11.61
C THR A 91 -7.02 -0.34 -10.39
N PHE A 92 -7.77 -1.03 -9.54
CA PHE A 92 -8.33 -0.45 -8.32
C PHE A 92 -7.46 -0.76 -7.10
N ASN A 93 -6.94 0.29 -6.47
CA ASN A 93 -6.14 0.20 -5.25
C ASN A 93 -6.95 0.62 -4.04
N PHE A 94 -7.15 -0.32 -3.12
CA PHE A 94 -7.83 -0.07 -1.86
C PHE A 94 -6.82 0.40 -0.81
N SER A 95 -7.19 1.44 -0.07
CA SER A 95 -6.36 1.92 1.04
C SER A 95 -6.34 0.90 2.19
N ARG A 96 -5.16 0.71 2.77
CA ARG A 96 -4.96 -0.17 3.94
C ARG A 96 -5.38 0.45 5.26
N HIS A 97 -5.76 1.73 5.26
CA HIS A 97 -6.01 2.49 6.48
C HIS A 97 -7.19 3.45 6.39
N SER A 98 -7.85 3.59 5.24
CA SER A 98 -8.99 4.49 5.08
C SER A 98 -9.99 3.88 4.12
N ALA A 99 -11.25 4.27 4.22
CA ALA A 99 -12.29 3.90 3.25
C ALA A 99 -12.09 4.67 1.93
N THR A 100 -10.97 4.42 1.25
CA THR A 100 -10.57 5.09 0.02
C THR A 100 -10.23 4.05 -1.03
N VAL A 101 -10.76 4.22 -2.23
CA VAL A 101 -10.45 3.39 -3.40
C VAL A 101 -9.99 4.30 -4.52
N ASN A 102 -8.82 3.98 -5.07
CA ASN A 102 -8.20 4.73 -6.16
C ASN A 102 -8.21 3.91 -7.44
N LEU A 103 -8.57 4.53 -8.55
CA LEU A 103 -8.36 4.00 -9.90
C LEU A 103 -6.99 4.46 -10.40
N GLN A 104 -6.06 3.53 -10.54
CA GLN A 104 -4.74 3.76 -11.11
C GLN A 104 -4.76 3.48 -12.62
N ILE A 105 -4.52 4.53 -13.41
CA ILE A 105 -4.47 4.47 -14.86
C ILE A 105 -3.02 4.52 -15.31
N ALA A 106 -2.65 3.59 -16.17
CA ALA A 106 -1.33 3.55 -16.81
C ALA A 106 -1.41 4.11 -18.24
N GLN A 107 -0.51 5.03 -18.59
CA GLN A 107 -0.38 5.55 -19.93
C GLN A 107 1.03 5.30 -20.45
N SER A 108 1.12 4.69 -21.63
CA SER A 108 2.39 4.45 -22.32
C SER A 108 2.95 5.77 -22.84
N VAL A 109 4.23 6.04 -22.57
CA VAL A 109 4.89 7.30 -22.91
C VAL A 109 6.27 7.07 -23.53
N HIS A 110 6.69 8.02 -24.36
CA HIS A 110 8.09 8.23 -24.71
C HIS A 110 8.74 9.16 -23.68
N LEU A 111 10.00 8.87 -23.33
CA LEU A 111 10.88 9.81 -22.64
C LEU A 111 11.60 10.64 -23.70
N LEU A 112 11.55 11.96 -23.58
CA LEU A 112 12.10 12.87 -24.59
C LEU A 112 13.50 13.37 -24.18
N ASN A 113 14.41 13.41 -25.15
CA ASN A 113 15.71 14.04 -25.00
C ASN A 113 15.52 15.57 -24.90
N PRO A 114 16.13 16.24 -23.91
CA PRO A 114 15.92 17.67 -23.67
C PRO A 114 16.49 18.58 -24.78
N GLU A 115 17.49 18.12 -25.52
CA GLU A 115 18.19 18.93 -26.53
C GLU A 115 17.42 18.98 -27.85
N ASN A 116 16.83 17.86 -28.27
CA ASN A 116 16.18 17.73 -29.58
C ASN A 116 14.69 17.35 -29.53
N ASN A 117 14.13 17.12 -28.34
CA ASN A 117 12.75 16.67 -28.10
C ASN A 117 12.36 15.35 -28.82
N LEU A 118 13.33 14.55 -29.24
CA LEU A 118 13.09 13.23 -29.81
C LEU A 118 13.04 12.16 -28.71
N PRO A 119 12.31 11.05 -28.92
CA PRO A 119 12.32 9.92 -27.99
C PRO A 119 13.74 9.37 -27.76
N ILE A 120 14.09 9.15 -26.50
CA ILE A 120 15.34 8.47 -26.12
C ILE A 120 15.23 7.00 -26.52
N SER A 121 16.18 6.52 -27.31
CA SER A 121 16.18 5.14 -27.84
C SER A 121 16.78 4.12 -26.89
N GLU A 122 17.68 4.54 -26.00
CA GLU A 122 18.43 3.69 -25.08
C GLU A 122 18.86 4.47 -23.84
N ILE A 123 18.80 3.83 -22.67
CA ILE A 123 19.27 4.35 -21.38
C ILE A 123 19.98 3.21 -20.67
N ALA A 124 21.25 3.36 -20.31
CA ALA A 124 22.03 2.36 -19.56
C ALA A 124 22.04 0.95 -20.19
N GLY A 125 22.02 0.84 -21.53
CA GLY A 125 21.93 -0.44 -22.22
C GLY A 125 20.49 -1.00 -22.35
N ILE A 126 19.48 -0.23 -21.97
CA ILE A 126 18.08 -0.66 -21.91
C ILE A 126 17.23 0.13 -22.90
N LEU A 127 16.37 -0.56 -23.64
CA LEU A 127 15.43 0.05 -24.59
C LEU A 127 14.15 0.48 -23.85
N PRO A 128 13.84 1.78 -23.69
CA PRO A 128 12.70 2.27 -22.90
C PRO A 128 11.37 2.23 -23.68
N GLN A 129 11.10 1.15 -24.41
CA GLN A 129 9.96 1.05 -25.35
C GLN A 129 8.59 0.93 -24.68
N HIS A 130 8.55 0.59 -23.39
CA HIS A 130 7.32 0.30 -22.65
C HIS A 130 7.18 1.14 -21.37
N LEU A 131 7.78 2.33 -21.34
CA LEU A 131 7.63 3.22 -20.20
C LEU A 131 6.17 3.61 -19.99
N LYS A 132 5.74 3.54 -18.73
CA LYS A 132 4.40 3.91 -18.30
C LYS A 132 4.48 5.03 -17.29
N THR A 133 3.59 6.01 -17.44
CA THR A 133 3.24 6.94 -16.38
C THR A 133 1.96 6.47 -15.71
N TYR A 134 1.87 6.66 -14.40
CA TYR A 134 0.70 6.28 -13.63
C TYR A 134 0.01 7.53 -13.07
N GLN A 135 -1.30 7.59 -13.23
CA GLN A 135 -2.16 8.61 -12.65
C GLN A 135 -3.22 7.94 -11.79
N SER A 136 -3.45 8.48 -10.60
CA SER A 136 -4.39 7.93 -9.63
C SER A 136 -5.58 8.86 -9.47
N TYR A 137 -6.78 8.31 -9.60
CA TYR A 137 -8.05 9.01 -9.43
C TYR A 137 -8.81 8.40 -8.26
N THR A 138 -9.10 9.18 -7.24
CA THR A 138 -9.90 8.72 -6.08
C THR A 138 -11.35 8.51 -6.52
N LEU A 139 -11.81 7.26 -6.53
CA LEU A 139 -13.20 6.88 -6.82
C LEU A 139 -14.07 6.96 -5.57
N ILE A 140 -13.60 6.34 -4.50
CA ILE A 140 -14.24 6.37 -3.17
C ILE A 140 -13.28 7.07 -2.23
N ARG A 141 -13.81 7.98 -1.43
CA ARG A 141 -13.05 8.90 -0.60
C ARG A 141 -13.70 8.99 0.77
N ASP A 142 -13.02 8.41 1.76
CA ASP A 142 -13.45 8.40 3.16
C ASP A 142 -14.87 7.84 3.34
N GLY A 143 -15.21 6.78 2.59
CA GLY A 143 -16.53 6.15 2.64
C GLY A 143 -17.58 6.82 1.76
N GLU A 144 -17.19 7.76 0.89
CA GLU A 144 -18.11 8.47 -0.01
C GLU A 144 -17.68 8.39 -1.47
N LEU A 145 -18.64 8.35 -2.38
CA LEU A 145 -18.37 8.34 -3.82
C LEU A 145 -17.88 9.72 -4.30
N ASN A 146 -16.72 9.76 -4.95
CA ASN A 146 -16.13 10.97 -5.53
C ASN A 146 -16.35 11.06 -7.05
N ILE A 147 -16.53 9.91 -7.73
CA ILE A 147 -16.85 9.82 -9.16
C ILE A 147 -18.17 9.05 -9.32
N LYS A 148 -19.17 9.71 -9.90
CA LYS A 148 -20.56 9.22 -9.94
C LYS A 148 -20.84 8.22 -11.07
N SER A 149 -20.09 8.31 -12.16
CA SER A 149 -20.21 7.40 -13.30
C SER A 149 -18.88 7.28 -14.03
N LEU A 150 -18.74 6.21 -14.81
CA LEU A 150 -17.59 5.96 -15.70
C LEU A 150 -18.09 5.73 -17.12
N ARG A 151 -17.46 6.38 -18.11
CA ARG A 151 -17.73 6.13 -19.52
C ARG A 151 -16.77 5.12 -20.10
N LEU A 152 -17.33 4.00 -20.57
CA LEU A 152 -16.60 2.80 -20.95
C LEU A 152 -16.92 2.39 -22.38
N LYS A 153 -15.97 1.72 -23.03
CA LYS A 153 -16.20 0.91 -24.23
C LYS A 153 -15.77 -0.51 -23.95
N PHE A 154 -16.43 -1.45 -24.61
CA PHE A 154 -16.17 -2.87 -24.44
C PHE A 154 -15.68 -3.45 -25.77
N SER A 155 -14.52 -4.08 -25.74
CA SER A 155 -13.99 -4.84 -26.90
C SER A 155 -14.48 -6.28 -26.93
N ASN A 156 -15.17 -6.73 -25.88
CA ASN A 156 -15.63 -8.11 -25.73
C ASN A 156 -17.13 -8.16 -25.37
N TYR A 157 -17.91 -8.83 -26.21
CA TYR A 157 -19.36 -9.00 -26.04
C TYR A 157 -19.74 -9.70 -24.73
N LYS A 158 -19.02 -10.75 -24.32
CA LYS A 158 -19.32 -11.49 -23.08
C LYS A 158 -19.10 -10.65 -21.84
N VAL A 159 -18.07 -9.79 -21.87
CA VAL A 159 -17.78 -8.84 -20.80
C VAL A 159 -18.89 -7.79 -20.71
N PHE A 160 -19.31 -7.25 -21.86
CA PHE A 160 -20.45 -6.34 -21.93
C PHE A 160 -21.72 -6.97 -21.33
N GLN A 161 -22.10 -8.18 -21.75
CA GLN A 161 -23.28 -8.87 -21.21
C GLN A 161 -23.20 -9.06 -19.69
N LYS A 162 -22.02 -9.43 -19.18
CA LYS A 162 -21.81 -9.62 -17.74
C LYS A 162 -22.02 -8.33 -16.97
N ILE A 163 -21.51 -7.20 -17.47
CA ILE A 163 -21.71 -5.89 -16.83
C ILE A 163 -23.15 -5.40 -17.01
N GLN A 164 -23.75 -5.58 -18.19
CA GLN A 164 -25.16 -5.24 -18.44
C GLN A 164 -26.10 -5.98 -17.48
N SER A 165 -25.81 -7.25 -17.18
CA SER A 165 -26.63 -8.07 -16.27
C SER A 165 -26.71 -7.54 -14.82
N THR A 166 -25.80 -6.64 -14.43
CA THR A 166 -25.86 -5.98 -13.10
C THR A 166 -26.88 -4.83 -13.07
N GLY A 167 -27.39 -4.40 -14.23
CA GLY A 167 -28.43 -3.38 -14.36
C GLY A 167 -27.96 -1.93 -14.19
N VAL A 168 -26.65 -1.69 -14.23
CA VAL A 168 -26.05 -0.37 -13.90
C VAL A 168 -25.55 0.42 -15.11
N LEU A 169 -25.69 -0.13 -16.33
CA LEU A 169 -25.39 0.60 -17.57
C LEU A 169 -26.60 1.43 -18.00
N HIS A 170 -26.41 2.73 -18.23
CA HIS A 170 -27.41 3.59 -18.86
C HIS A 170 -27.34 3.55 -20.39
N ASN A 171 -28.45 3.94 -21.03
CA ASN A 171 -28.63 3.99 -22.49
C ASN A 171 -28.52 2.63 -23.18
N VAL A 172 -28.88 1.56 -22.48
CA VAL A 172 -28.98 0.20 -23.02
C VAL A 172 -30.39 -0.32 -22.71
N SER A 173 -31.08 -0.88 -23.69
CA SER A 173 -32.26 -1.71 -23.42
C SER A 173 -31.82 -2.96 -22.65
N GLN A 174 -32.75 -3.65 -21.98
CA GLN A 174 -32.44 -4.93 -21.32
C GLN A 174 -32.19 -6.08 -22.31
N SER A 175 -32.18 -5.82 -23.62
CA SER A 175 -31.91 -6.81 -24.66
C SER A 175 -30.42 -6.91 -25.00
N SER A 176 -29.99 -8.06 -25.50
CA SER A 176 -28.60 -8.35 -25.88
C SER A 176 -28.15 -7.71 -27.19
N ASP A 177 -29.07 -7.06 -27.92
CA ASP A 177 -28.86 -6.56 -29.28
C ASP A 177 -28.22 -5.17 -29.32
N ASP A 178 -28.00 -4.54 -28.16
CA ASP A 178 -27.43 -3.18 -28.04
C ASP A 178 -25.90 -3.14 -27.98
N PHE A 179 -25.23 -4.29 -28.10
CA PHE A 179 -23.77 -4.31 -28.09
C PHE A 179 -23.19 -3.71 -29.38
N ASN A 180 -22.40 -2.66 -29.22
CA ASN A 180 -21.67 -1.99 -30.28
C ASN A 180 -20.34 -1.48 -29.73
N PHE A 181 -19.24 -2.05 -30.23
CA PHE A 181 -17.89 -1.72 -29.81
C PHE A 181 -17.44 -0.28 -30.18
N HIS A 182 -18.20 0.41 -31.04
CA HIS A 182 -17.97 1.83 -31.34
C HIS A 182 -18.66 2.77 -30.35
N LEU A 183 -19.69 2.32 -29.62
CA LEU A 183 -20.42 3.16 -28.66
C LEU A 183 -19.70 3.26 -27.33
N GLU A 184 -19.99 4.36 -26.63
CA GLU A 184 -19.67 4.53 -25.22
C GLU A 184 -20.89 4.15 -24.38
N TYR A 185 -20.65 3.48 -23.27
CA TYR A 185 -21.64 3.10 -22.28
C TYR A 185 -21.32 3.80 -20.97
N GLU A 186 -22.36 4.33 -20.32
CA GLU A 186 -22.20 4.98 -19.03
C GLU A 186 -22.52 4.00 -17.91
N LEU A 187 -21.51 3.67 -17.11
CA LEU A 187 -21.63 2.87 -15.90
C LEU A 187 -21.98 3.78 -14.73
N GLN A 188 -23.21 3.67 -14.21
CA GLN A 188 -23.62 4.43 -13.03
C GLN A 188 -23.09 3.79 -11.76
N LEU A 189 -22.46 4.62 -10.93
CA LEU A 189 -22.03 4.27 -9.58
C LEU A 189 -22.89 4.98 -8.52
N GLN A 190 -23.56 6.06 -8.92
CA GLN A 190 -24.48 6.81 -8.07
C GLN A 190 -25.67 5.93 -7.65
N ASP A 191 -26.15 6.11 -6.42
CA ASP A 191 -27.30 5.41 -5.82
C ASP A 191 -27.13 3.88 -5.64
N LEU A 192 -25.93 3.37 -5.88
CA LEU A 192 -25.53 2.02 -5.50
C LEU A 192 -25.00 2.00 -4.06
N PRO A 193 -25.25 0.92 -3.30
CA PRO A 193 -24.58 0.74 -2.02
C PRO A 193 -23.07 0.64 -2.28
N LEU A 194 -22.24 1.34 -1.47
CA LEU A 194 -20.79 1.28 -1.66
C LEU A 194 -20.24 -0.12 -1.39
N VAL A 195 -20.73 -0.74 -0.31
CA VAL A 195 -20.32 -2.08 0.15
C VAL A 195 -21.53 -2.99 0.22
N SER A 196 -21.28 -4.29 0.08
CA SER A 196 -22.29 -5.34 0.27
C SER A 196 -22.53 -5.57 1.77
N ASP A 197 -23.77 -5.92 2.13
CA ASP A 197 -24.13 -6.30 3.51
C ASP A 197 -23.57 -7.68 3.90
N LYS A 198 -23.04 -8.44 2.94
CA LYS A 198 -22.55 -9.82 3.10
C LYS A 198 -21.05 -9.90 3.38
N ILE A 199 -20.50 -8.98 4.15
CA ILE A 199 -19.09 -9.06 4.55
C ILE A 199 -18.95 -10.03 5.72
N SER A 200 -18.31 -11.17 5.47
CA SER A 200 -17.90 -12.11 6.52
C SER A 200 -16.44 -11.85 6.87
N ILE A 201 -16.20 -11.54 8.14
CA ILE A 201 -14.86 -11.24 8.64
C ILE A 201 -14.52 -12.25 9.72
N THR A 202 -13.69 -13.23 9.36
CA THR A 202 -13.19 -14.25 10.28
C THR A 202 -11.67 -14.19 10.34
N ASP A 203 -11.11 -14.65 11.46
CA ASP A 203 -9.67 -14.84 11.65
C ASP A 203 -8.83 -13.55 11.52
N LEU A 204 -9.33 -12.39 11.98
CA LEU A 204 -8.58 -11.13 11.95
C LEU A 204 -7.30 -11.19 12.78
N GLY A 205 -7.32 -11.78 13.98
CA GLY A 205 -6.12 -11.90 14.81
C GLY A 205 -5.03 -12.72 14.11
N LYS A 206 -5.40 -13.88 13.55
CA LYS A 206 -4.47 -14.71 12.75
C LYS A 206 -3.97 -13.97 11.51
N THR A 207 -4.82 -13.23 10.82
CA THR A 207 -4.46 -12.42 9.66
C THR A 207 -3.45 -11.35 10.05
N PHE A 208 -3.69 -10.64 11.16
CA PHE A 208 -2.78 -9.65 11.71
C PHE A 208 -1.41 -10.28 12.04
N SER A 209 -1.39 -11.39 12.79
CA SER A 209 -0.14 -12.09 13.14
C SER A 209 0.62 -12.54 11.89
N LYS A 210 -0.08 -13.09 10.88
CA LYS A 210 0.55 -13.53 9.63
C LYS A 210 1.15 -12.35 8.85
N ILE A 211 0.45 -11.22 8.77
CA ILE A 211 0.97 -10.02 8.11
C ILE A 211 2.17 -9.46 8.89
N ALA A 212 2.11 -9.44 10.22
CA ALA A 212 3.23 -9.00 11.06
C ALA A 212 4.49 -9.83 10.79
N ASP A 213 4.36 -11.16 10.82
CA ASP A 213 5.43 -12.11 10.50
C ASP A 213 6.03 -11.86 9.11
N LEU A 214 5.18 -11.69 8.09
CA LEU A 214 5.60 -11.39 6.71
C LEU A 214 6.29 -10.02 6.60
N GLN A 215 5.78 -8.99 7.27
CA GLN A 215 6.36 -7.64 7.24
C GLN A 215 7.73 -7.58 7.92
N ILE A 216 7.92 -8.29 9.03
CA ILE A 216 9.22 -8.38 9.70
C ILE A 216 10.25 -9.00 8.75
N LEU A 217 9.92 -10.15 8.15
CA LEU A 217 10.81 -10.82 7.21
C LEU A 217 11.07 -9.98 5.95
N LEU A 218 10.04 -9.34 5.40
CA LEU A 218 10.18 -8.41 4.27
C LEU A 218 11.12 -7.25 4.60
N GLY A 219 11.04 -6.71 5.83
CA GLY A 219 11.90 -5.65 6.32
C GLY A 219 13.36 -6.08 6.41
N ILE A 220 13.63 -7.28 6.93
CA ILE A 220 14.99 -7.86 7.02
C ILE A 220 15.57 -8.07 5.61
N ILE A 221 14.82 -8.71 4.71
CA ILE A 221 15.26 -8.97 3.33
C ILE A 221 15.51 -7.65 2.58
N SER A 222 14.59 -6.68 2.71
CA SER A 222 14.73 -5.39 2.05
C SER A 222 15.93 -4.59 2.55
N ALA A 223 16.23 -4.65 3.85
CA ALA A 223 17.42 -4.02 4.41
C ALA A 223 18.71 -4.73 3.99
N THR A 224 18.67 -6.05 3.80
CA THR A 224 19.81 -6.85 3.31
C THR A 224 20.12 -6.54 1.85
N LEU A 225 19.10 -6.36 1.01
CA LEU A 225 19.22 -6.02 -0.41
C LEU A 225 19.56 -4.55 -0.69
N LYS A 226 19.81 -3.72 0.33
CA LYS A 226 19.99 -2.29 0.13
C LYS A 226 21.22 -2.02 -0.77
N GLY A 227 20.99 -1.36 -1.90
CA GLY A 227 22.04 -1.04 -2.88
C GLY A 227 22.46 -2.22 -3.77
N GLN A 228 21.80 -3.38 -3.65
CA GLN A 228 22.03 -4.54 -4.48
C GLN A 228 20.96 -4.66 -5.56
N SER A 229 21.33 -5.25 -6.68
CA SER A 229 20.41 -5.60 -7.76
C SER A 229 20.81 -6.93 -8.34
N ALA A 230 19.83 -7.81 -8.55
CA ALA A 230 20.05 -9.07 -9.25
C ALA A 230 20.19 -8.88 -10.78
N VAL A 231 19.87 -7.68 -11.29
CA VAL A 231 19.66 -7.44 -12.73
C VAL A 231 20.62 -6.41 -13.32
N TYR A 232 21.01 -5.39 -12.54
CA TYR A 232 21.73 -4.22 -13.04
C TYR A 232 22.99 -3.93 -12.25
N LEU A 233 24.03 -3.46 -12.94
CA LEU A 233 25.24 -2.93 -12.32
C LEU A 233 24.97 -1.60 -11.60
N THR A 234 25.86 -1.24 -10.67
CA THR A 234 25.76 0.01 -9.91
C THR A 234 25.75 1.24 -10.83
N GLU A 235 26.58 1.23 -11.87
CA GLU A 235 26.68 2.30 -12.87
C GLU A 235 25.38 2.42 -13.67
N GLN A 236 24.76 1.28 -14.03
CA GLN A 236 23.45 1.28 -14.69
C GLN A 236 22.35 1.84 -13.78
N ILE A 237 22.35 1.49 -12.49
CA ILE A 237 21.38 2.03 -11.54
C ILE A 237 21.54 3.55 -11.40
N ALA A 238 22.78 4.04 -11.35
CA ALA A 238 23.06 5.47 -11.29
C ALA A 238 22.54 6.20 -12.54
N GLU A 239 22.82 5.67 -13.74
CA GLU A 239 22.34 6.25 -14.98
C GLU A 239 20.80 6.22 -15.08
N LEU A 240 20.14 5.14 -14.65
CA LEU A 240 18.67 5.08 -14.56
C LEU A 240 18.12 6.17 -13.64
N GLN A 241 18.75 6.42 -12.49
CA GLN A 241 18.32 7.44 -11.54
C GLN A 241 18.42 8.85 -12.13
N GLU A 242 19.49 9.16 -12.87
CA GLU A 242 19.63 10.45 -13.59
C GLU A 242 18.49 10.66 -14.61
N HIS A 243 17.97 9.57 -15.17
CA HIS A 243 16.81 9.59 -16.08
C HIS A 243 15.45 9.46 -15.40
N TYR A 244 15.39 9.63 -14.07
CA TYR A 244 14.18 9.46 -13.25
C TYR A 244 13.55 8.05 -13.34
N LEU A 245 14.35 7.04 -13.65
CA LEU A 245 13.93 5.64 -13.70
C LEU A 245 14.38 4.91 -12.43
N SER A 246 13.46 4.17 -11.82
CA SER A 246 13.82 3.18 -10.80
C SER A 246 14.49 1.95 -11.44
N PRO A 247 15.15 1.08 -10.66
CA PRO A 247 15.65 -0.21 -11.18
C PRO A 247 14.55 -1.07 -11.83
N ASN A 248 13.29 -0.93 -11.41
CA ASN A 248 12.16 -1.63 -12.05
C ASN A 248 11.62 -0.90 -13.29
N LEU A 249 12.37 0.07 -13.82
CA LEU A 249 12.03 0.91 -14.98
C LEU A 249 10.75 1.74 -14.82
N TYR A 250 10.27 1.93 -13.59
CA TYR A 250 9.23 2.90 -13.32
C TYR A 250 9.76 4.32 -13.45
N PHE A 251 9.05 5.13 -14.23
CA PHE A 251 9.34 6.53 -14.43
C PHE A 251 8.74 7.39 -13.31
N ASN A 252 9.59 8.11 -12.58
CA ASN A 252 9.25 8.82 -11.35
C ASN A 252 9.80 10.25 -11.34
N LEU A 253 9.03 11.19 -11.89
CA LEU A 253 9.39 12.60 -11.78
C LEU A 253 9.22 13.10 -10.34
N PRO A 254 10.14 13.94 -9.83
CA PRO A 254 9.97 14.60 -8.56
C PRO A 254 8.72 15.50 -8.63
N LYS A 255 8.00 15.58 -7.50
CA LYS A 255 6.80 16.39 -7.34
C LYS A 255 6.88 17.14 -6.03
N THR A 256 6.32 18.33 -6.01
CA THR A 256 6.23 19.19 -4.82
C THR A 256 4.86 19.85 -4.75
N SER A 257 4.50 20.36 -3.57
CA SER A 257 3.26 21.12 -3.37
C SER A 257 3.23 22.36 -4.24
N GLU A 258 2.07 22.69 -4.81
CA GLU A 258 1.89 23.97 -5.50
C GLU A 258 2.04 25.18 -4.55
N PHE A 259 1.73 24.97 -3.27
CA PHE A 259 1.87 25.98 -2.22
C PHE A 259 3.21 25.89 -1.52
N LEU A 260 3.86 27.04 -1.34
CA LEU A 260 5.09 27.20 -0.57
C LEU A 260 4.86 27.11 0.94
N ASN A 261 3.84 27.83 1.40
CA ASN A 261 3.43 27.85 2.79
C ASN A 261 1.96 27.42 2.87
N LEU A 262 1.71 26.33 3.60
CA LEU A 262 0.37 25.78 3.79
C LEU A 262 -0.51 26.70 4.65
N GLU A 263 0.06 27.39 5.64
CA GLU A 263 -0.66 28.31 6.52
C GLU A 263 -1.16 29.52 5.71
N THR A 264 -0.30 30.13 4.91
CA THR A 264 -0.70 31.22 4.00
C THR A 264 -1.78 30.77 3.03
N ALA A 265 -1.65 29.56 2.45
CA ALA A 265 -2.67 29.03 1.53
C ALA A 265 -4.02 28.73 2.22
N LEU A 266 -4.02 28.42 3.52
CA LEU A 266 -5.23 28.27 4.33
C LEU A 266 -5.87 29.65 4.60
N GLU A 267 -5.06 30.64 4.97
CA GLU A 267 -5.50 32.03 5.20
C GLU A 267 -6.08 32.67 3.93
N GLU A 268 -5.46 32.43 2.77
CA GLU A 268 -5.89 32.92 1.46
C GLU A 268 -7.03 32.10 0.84
N HIS A 269 -7.55 31.09 1.54
CA HIS A 269 -8.62 30.20 1.04
C HIS A 269 -8.31 29.50 -0.29
N GLN A 270 -7.04 29.16 -0.53
CA GLN A 270 -6.60 28.31 -1.66
C GLN A 270 -6.56 26.83 -1.26
N VAL A 271 -6.41 26.56 0.04
CA VAL A 271 -6.46 25.23 0.65
C VAL A 271 -7.56 25.20 1.68
N ALA A 272 -8.24 24.06 1.77
CA ALA A 272 -9.13 23.74 2.87
C ALA A 272 -8.64 22.50 3.64
N SER A 273 -9.06 22.39 4.89
CA SER A 273 -8.80 21.23 5.74
C SER A 273 -10.08 20.44 6.00
N ARG A 274 -9.92 19.16 6.33
CA ARG A 274 -10.99 18.29 6.81
C ARG A 274 -10.46 17.18 7.69
N ASN A 275 -11.29 16.71 8.61
CA ASN A 275 -10.99 15.53 9.41
C ASN A 275 -11.38 14.27 8.65
N ARG A 276 -10.46 13.30 8.63
CA ARG A 276 -10.66 11.94 8.13
C ARG A 276 -10.34 10.96 9.25
N TYR A 277 -10.67 9.70 9.04
CA TYR A 277 -10.39 8.65 10.01
C TYR A 277 -9.47 7.61 9.40
N GLN A 278 -8.43 7.26 10.14
CA GLN A 278 -7.56 6.14 9.84
C GLN A 278 -7.97 4.94 10.68
N ILE A 279 -8.14 3.81 10.03
CA ILE A 279 -8.49 2.53 10.66
C ILE A 279 -7.23 1.68 10.64
N GLU A 280 -6.79 1.24 11.80
CA GLU A 280 -5.65 0.34 11.95
C GLU A 280 -6.09 -0.93 12.68
N LEU A 281 -5.45 -2.05 12.32
CA LEU A 281 -5.63 -3.32 12.99
C LEU A 281 -4.43 -3.58 13.89
N GLY A 282 -4.72 -4.09 15.07
CA GLY A 282 -3.78 -4.49 16.10
C GLY A 282 -4.25 -5.73 16.84
N ASN A 283 -3.58 -6.00 17.95
CA ASN A 283 -4.02 -6.91 18.98
C ASN A 283 -3.75 -6.29 20.37
N LEU A 284 -3.96 -7.08 21.42
CA LEU A 284 -3.85 -6.63 22.81
C LEU A 284 -2.39 -6.45 23.30
N GLU A 285 -1.40 -6.67 22.41
CA GLU A 285 0.02 -6.48 22.71
C GLU A 285 0.66 -5.41 21.81
N ILE A 286 0.23 -5.34 20.55
CA ILE A 286 0.75 -4.48 19.49
C ILE A 286 -0.45 -3.82 18.80
N LEU A 287 -0.69 -2.56 19.14
CA LEU A 287 -1.85 -1.79 18.67
C LEU A 287 -1.91 -1.58 17.16
N SER A 288 -0.76 -1.56 16.49
CA SER A 288 -0.72 -1.59 15.04
C SER A 288 0.65 -2.02 14.52
N LEU A 289 0.67 -2.47 13.26
CA LEU A 289 1.92 -2.84 12.57
C LEU A 289 2.88 -1.65 12.42
N GLY A 290 2.40 -0.41 12.55
CA GLY A 290 3.25 0.79 12.58
C GLY A 290 4.18 0.87 13.81
N LYS A 291 3.98 0.01 14.81
CA LYS A 291 4.85 -0.12 16.00
C LYS A 291 6.11 -0.94 15.74
N LEU A 292 6.15 -1.71 14.65
CA LEU A 292 7.31 -2.52 14.30
C LEU A 292 8.53 -1.63 14.02
N TYR A 293 9.69 -2.02 14.54
CA TYR A 293 10.93 -1.31 14.25
C TYR A 293 11.37 -1.57 12.81
N SER A 294 12.06 -0.58 12.21
CA SER A 294 12.80 -0.87 10.97
C SER A 294 13.87 -1.94 11.24
N ALA A 295 14.22 -2.75 10.23
CA ALA A 295 15.14 -3.86 10.44
C ALA A 295 16.51 -3.42 11.01
N ASN A 296 17.08 -2.32 10.50
CA ASN A 296 18.33 -1.78 11.01
C ASN A 296 18.19 -1.14 12.41
N THR A 297 17.02 -0.58 12.74
CA THR A 297 16.75 -0.08 14.10
C THR A 297 16.73 -1.24 15.10
N PHE A 298 16.04 -2.33 14.76
CA PHE A 298 15.98 -3.51 15.61
C PHE A 298 17.34 -4.19 15.74
N LEU A 299 18.06 -4.34 14.62
CA LEU A 299 19.40 -4.93 14.58
C LEU A 299 20.35 -4.24 15.57
N LYS A 300 20.43 -2.90 15.52
CA LYS A 300 21.29 -2.08 16.41
C LYS A 300 20.98 -2.23 17.90
N ARG A 301 19.74 -2.61 18.22
CA ARG A 301 19.23 -2.69 19.59
C ARG A 301 19.65 -4.00 20.26
N PHE A 302 19.66 -5.11 19.52
CA PHE A 302 19.87 -6.46 20.07
C PHE A 302 21.10 -7.20 19.57
N TYR A 303 21.74 -6.72 18.51
CA TYR A 303 22.84 -7.41 17.86
C TYR A 303 24.04 -6.49 17.66
N GLU A 304 25.20 -7.12 17.64
CA GLU A 304 26.46 -6.53 17.22
C GLU A 304 27.00 -7.29 16.01
N GLN A 305 27.84 -6.61 15.24
CA GLN A 305 28.53 -7.18 14.10
C GLN A 305 30.02 -7.11 14.38
N VAL A 306 30.72 -8.19 14.06
CA VAL A 306 32.18 -8.24 14.20
C VAL A 306 32.82 -8.78 12.94
N VAL A 307 34.04 -8.33 12.66
CA VAL A 307 34.88 -8.90 11.60
C VAL A 307 35.40 -10.25 12.10
N SER A 308 35.10 -11.31 11.37
CA SER A 308 35.42 -12.70 11.73
C SER A 308 36.92 -12.95 11.95
N SER A 309 37.79 -12.28 11.19
CA SER A 309 39.24 -12.45 11.27
C SER A 309 39.89 -11.69 12.43
N THR A 310 39.39 -10.51 12.80
CA THR A 310 40.01 -9.63 13.82
C THR A 310 39.23 -9.59 15.13
N GLY A 311 37.94 -9.95 15.13
CA GLY A 311 37.03 -9.77 16.26
C GLY A 311 36.62 -8.32 16.50
N GLU A 312 37.00 -7.38 15.63
CA GLU A 312 36.69 -5.96 15.77
C GLU A 312 35.19 -5.69 15.62
N ILE A 313 34.63 -4.89 16.53
CA ILE A 313 33.21 -4.51 16.51
C ILE A 313 32.96 -3.42 15.47
N ILE A 314 31.97 -3.64 14.62
CA ILE A 314 31.52 -2.67 13.61
C ILE A 314 30.56 -1.68 14.27
N GLU A 315 30.98 -0.41 14.39
CA GLU A 315 30.21 0.64 15.09
C GLU A 315 28.82 0.92 14.50
N LYS A 316 28.66 0.72 13.18
CA LYS A 316 27.42 0.99 12.44
C LYS A 316 26.87 -0.30 11.83
N PRO A 317 26.24 -1.17 12.63
CA PRO A 317 25.71 -2.41 12.11
C PRO A 317 24.52 -2.14 11.19
N SER A 318 24.45 -2.92 10.12
CA SER A 318 23.39 -2.86 9.10
C SER A 318 23.18 -4.22 8.43
N CYS A 319 21.95 -4.52 8.02
CA CYS A 319 21.58 -5.83 7.50
C CYS A 319 22.29 -6.19 6.18
N ASP A 320 22.62 -5.21 5.33
CA ASP A 320 23.33 -5.40 4.06
C ASP A 320 24.71 -6.06 4.24
N ARG A 321 25.32 -5.90 5.42
CA ARG A 321 26.59 -6.55 5.76
C ARG A 321 26.49 -8.07 5.90
N LEU A 322 25.29 -8.65 5.93
CA LEU A 322 25.12 -10.11 5.87
C LEU A 322 25.64 -10.72 4.56
N LEU A 323 25.74 -9.90 3.51
CA LEU A 323 26.30 -10.28 2.22
C LEU A 323 27.84 -10.32 2.23
N GLN A 324 28.48 -9.78 3.27
CA GLN A 324 29.93 -9.77 3.42
C GLN A 324 30.38 -11.09 4.05
N PRO A 325 31.31 -11.85 3.44
CA PRO A 325 31.71 -13.17 3.91
C PRO A 325 32.47 -13.13 5.24
N ASP A 326 33.08 -11.99 5.56
CA ASP A 326 33.90 -11.79 6.75
C ASP A 326 33.12 -11.22 7.95
N VAL A 327 31.84 -10.91 7.81
CA VAL A 327 31.03 -10.33 8.90
C VAL A 327 30.19 -11.41 9.58
N ILE A 328 30.30 -11.48 10.91
CA ILE A 328 29.46 -12.35 11.75
C ILE A 328 28.62 -11.51 12.71
N PHE A 329 27.45 -12.03 13.05
CA PHE A 329 26.47 -11.38 13.93
C PHE A 329 26.44 -12.11 15.26
N ARG A 330 26.28 -11.37 16.36
CA ARG A 330 26.15 -11.91 17.72
C ARG A 330 25.13 -11.12 18.51
N HIS A 331 24.60 -11.74 19.57
CA HIS A 331 23.79 -11.01 20.53
C HIS A 331 24.65 -9.96 21.24
N LYS A 332 24.11 -8.75 21.31
CA LYS A 332 24.69 -7.67 22.10
C LYS A 332 24.39 -7.90 23.57
N GLU A 333 25.35 -7.61 24.45
CA GLU A 333 25.06 -7.51 25.87
C GLU A 333 24.09 -6.35 26.14
N LEU A 334 22.88 -6.68 26.59
CA LEU A 334 21.83 -5.71 26.82
C LEU A 334 22.05 -5.00 28.15
N SER A 335 22.01 -3.67 28.14
CA SER A 335 22.03 -2.90 29.38
C SER A 335 20.79 -3.21 30.24
N SER A 336 20.94 -3.24 31.56
CA SER A 336 19.82 -3.43 32.51
C SER A 336 18.70 -2.38 32.40
N ARG A 337 18.96 -1.25 31.73
CA ARG A 337 17.98 -0.18 31.49
C ARG A 337 17.08 -0.44 30.28
N LEU A 338 17.40 -1.43 29.45
CA LEU A 338 16.65 -1.70 28.23
C LEU A 338 15.35 -2.42 28.59
N LYS A 339 14.20 -1.73 28.45
CA LYS A 339 12.89 -2.38 28.57
C LYS A 339 12.59 -3.18 27.31
N ILE A 340 12.43 -4.49 27.45
CA ILE A 340 11.96 -5.39 26.39
C ILE A 340 10.44 -5.23 26.26
N THR A 341 9.97 -5.08 25.03
CA THR A 341 8.56 -4.89 24.69
C THR A 341 7.98 -6.10 23.94
N SER A 342 6.66 -6.16 23.76
CA SER A 342 6.02 -7.21 22.95
C SER A 342 6.45 -7.15 21.49
N VAL A 343 6.72 -5.95 20.96
CA VAL A 343 7.32 -5.77 19.62
C VAL A 343 8.70 -6.42 19.56
N ASP A 344 9.52 -6.25 20.60
CA ASP A 344 10.85 -6.86 20.65
C ASP A 344 10.74 -8.40 20.65
N THR A 345 9.84 -8.93 21.48
CA THR A 345 9.57 -10.37 21.61
C THR A 345 9.06 -10.99 20.30
N LEU A 346 8.23 -10.26 19.55
CA LEU A 346 7.75 -10.70 18.23
C LEU A 346 8.87 -10.72 17.18
N MET A 347 9.72 -9.69 17.15
CA MET A 347 10.74 -9.51 16.11
C MET A 347 11.99 -10.38 16.32
N GLN A 348 12.42 -10.59 17.57
CA GLN A 348 13.69 -11.26 17.87
C GLN A 348 13.83 -12.65 17.23
N PRO A 349 12.83 -13.56 17.29
CA PRO A 349 12.94 -14.89 16.69
C PRO A 349 13.17 -14.88 15.18
N PHE A 350 12.73 -13.84 14.47
CA PHE A 350 13.01 -13.68 13.05
C PHE A 350 14.46 -13.32 12.80
N PHE A 351 15.02 -12.42 13.58
CA PHE A 351 16.44 -12.05 13.47
C PHE A 351 17.35 -13.20 13.88
N ASP A 352 17.07 -13.85 15.02
CA ASP A 352 17.83 -15.01 15.48
C ASP A 352 17.83 -16.12 14.42
N SER A 353 16.66 -16.39 13.85
CA SER A 353 16.53 -17.35 12.78
C SER A 353 17.26 -16.89 11.50
N PHE A 354 17.08 -15.66 11.03
CA PHE A 354 17.65 -15.20 9.76
C PHE A 354 19.19 -15.12 9.80
N LEU A 355 19.73 -14.66 10.93
CA LEU A 355 21.17 -14.49 11.16
C LEU A 355 21.89 -15.80 11.50
N GLY A 356 21.17 -16.89 11.72
CA GLY A 356 21.74 -18.20 12.04
C GLY A 356 22.10 -18.40 13.51
N LEU A 357 21.45 -17.64 14.42
CA LEU A 357 21.66 -17.73 15.87
C LEU A 357 20.70 -18.72 16.55
N ALA A 358 19.63 -19.18 15.87
CA ALA A 358 18.68 -20.18 16.38
C ALA A 358 18.19 -21.17 15.30
N HIS A 359 18.17 -22.48 15.61
CA HIS A 359 17.78 -23.57 14.68
C HIS A 359 16.89 -24.66 15.31
N PRO A 360 15.89 -25.22 14.59
CA PRO A 360 15.36 -24.77 13.30
C PRO A 360 14.57 -23.47 13.46
N GLY A 361 14.81 -22.51 12.57
CA GLY A 361 14.36 -21.14 12.78
C GLY A 361 13.04 -20.79 12.10
N LYS A 362 12.27 -19.87 12.73
CA LYS A 362 10.95 -19.36 12.29
C LYS A 362 10.95 -18.89 10.82
N VAL A 363 12.08 -18.39 10.32
CA VAL A 363 12.23 -17.88 8.95
C VAL A 363 12.07 -18.98 7.90
N VAL A 364 12.68 -20.16 8.10
CA VAL A 364 12.62 -21.26 7.12
C VAL A 364 11.17 -21.69 6.88
N VAL A 365 10.43 -21.87 7.99
CA VAL A 365 9.00 -22.24 7.94
C VAL A 365 8.19 -21.17 7.20
N LEU A 366 8.44 -19.90 7.49
CA LEU A 366 7.74 -18.80 6.81
C LEU A 366 8.08 -18.75 5.31
N LEU A 367 9.37 -18.86 4.95
CA LEU A 367 9.83 -18.89 3.56
C LEU A 367 9.21 -20.05 2.77
N HIS A 368 9.14 -21.25 3.35
CA HIS A 368 8.46 -22.37 2.72
C HIS A 368 6.97 -22.08 2.50
N SER A 369 6.30 -21.45 3.49
CA SER A 369 4.88 -21.12 3.37
C SER A 369 4.55 -20.09 2.29
N VAL A 370 5.53 -19.29 1.86
CA VAL A 370 5.37 -18.28 0.79
C VAL A 370 5.94 -18.75 -0.56
N GLY A 371 6.49 -19.97 -0.63
CA GLY A 371 7.14 -20.51 -1.83
C GLY A 371 8.58 -20.04 -2.07
N ALA A 372 9.21 -19.36 -1.11
CA ALA A 372 10.59 -18.86 -1.19
C ALA A 372 11.63 -19.93 -0.82
N ILE A 373 11.54 -21.09 -1.48
CA ILE A 373 12.30 -22.30 -1.13
C ILE A 373 13.81 -22.11 -1.33
N ASP A 374 14.23 -21.41 -2.38
CA ASP A 374 15.65 -21.24 -2.68
C ASP A 374 16.37 -20.40 -1.63
N LEU A 375 15.74 -19.32 -1.15
CA LEU A 375 16.29 -18.53 -0.04
C LEU A 375 16.40 -19.37 1.24
N ALA A 376 15.41 -20.22 1.53
CA ALA A 376 15.45 -21.09 2.69
C ALA A 376 16.64 -22.06 2.64
N LYS A 377 16.89 -22.69 1.48
CA LYS A 377 18.04 -23.57 1.26
C LYS A 377 19.37 -22.84 1.41
N ILE A 378 19.51 -21.66 0.78
CA ILE A 378 20.74 -20.87 0.84
C ILE A 378 21.04 -20.43 2.28
N LEU A 379 20.03 -20.00 3.04
CA LEU A 379 20.20 -19.68 4.45
C LEU A 379 20.63 -20.89 5.28
N GLN A 380 20.02 -22.07 5.06
CA GLN A 380 20.43 -23.30 5.74
C GLN A 380 21.88 -23.69 5.45
N ALA A 381 22.30 -23.63 4.18
CA ALA A 381 23.69 -23.84 3.78
C ALA A 381 24.63 -22.82 4.46
N LYS A 382 24.24 -21.54 4.51
CA LYS A 382 24.99 -20.48 5.22
C LYS A 382 25.27 -20.84 6.66
N TRP A 383 24.23 -21.29 7.36
CA TRP A 383 24.31 -21.59 8.78
C TRP A 383 25.18 -22.82 9.07
N GLN A 384 25.33 -23.72 8.09
CA GLN A 384 26.24 -24.86 8.15
C GLN A 384 27.69 -24.50 7.80
N GLY A 385 27.97 -23.22 7.52
CA GLY A 385 29.31 -22.74 7.17
C GLY A 385 29.69 -22.99 5.71
N GLU A 386 28.72 -23.33 4.86
CA GLU A 386 28.96 -23.53 3.43
C GLU A 386 29.22 -22.18 2.73
N ALA A 387 30.09 -22.21 1.72
CA ALA A 387 30.35 -21.05 0.88
C ALA A 387 29.13 -20.75 -0.01
N ILE A 388 28.73 -19.48 -0.08
CA ILE A 388 27.57 -19.05 -0.85
C ILE A 388 28.02 -18.17 -1.99
N VAL A 389 27.47 -18.44 -3.18
CA VAL A 389 27.60 -17.58 -4.34
C VAL A 389 26.73 -16.34 -4.14
N LEU A 390 27.36 -15.17 -4.07
CA LEU A 390 26.69 -13.90 -3.74
C LEU A 390 25.53 -13.60 -4.68
N GLU A 391 25.72 -13.83 -5.98
CA GLU A 391 24.71 -13.58 -7.01
C GLU A 391 23.45 -14.42 -6.78
N GLN A 392 23.62 -15.71 -6.48
CA GLN A 392 22.51 -16.62 -6.18
C GLN A 392 21.77 -16.20 -4.90
N PHE A 393 22.51 -15.69 -3.91
CA PHE A 393 21.89 -15.22 -2.68
C PHE A 393 21.06 -13.95 -2.91
N VAL A 394 21.59 -12.99 -3.67
CA VAL A 394 20.89 -11.74 -4.04
C VAL A 394 19.65 -12.05 -4.89
N GLU A 395 19.74 -12.99 -5.83
CA GLU A 395 18.60 -13.46 -6.63
C GLU A 395 17.51 -14.08 -5.76
N ALA A 396 17.88 -15.01 -4.86
CA ALA A 396 16.94 -15.66 -3.96
C ALA A 396 16.27 -14.67 -2.98
N LEU A 397 17.03 -13.70 -2.44
CA LEU A 397 16.49 -12.61 -1.63
C LEU A 397 15.49 -11.76 -2.41
N THR A 398 15.82 -11.44 -3.67
CA THR A 398 14.96 -10.61 -4.55
C THR A 398 13.65 -11.32 -4.88
N SER A 399 13.72 -12.61 -5.21
CA SER A 399 12.54 -13.45 -5.47
C SER A 399 11.66 -13.59 -4.22
N ALA A 400 12.25 -13.91 -3.07
CA ALA A 400 11.53 -14.03 -1.80
C ALA A 400 10.86 -12.70 -1.40
N LYS A 401 11.53 -11.56 -1.60
CA LYS A 401 10.96 -10.23 -1.38
C LYS A 401 9.67 -10.02 -2.19
N ALA A 402 9.69 -10.40 -3.47
CA ALA A 402 8.52 -10.26 -4.35
C ALA A 402 7.37 -11.18 -3.91
N GLN A 403 7.66 -12.45 -3.59
CA GLN A 403 6.66 -13.41 -3.12
C GLN A 403 6.00 -12.99 -1.79
N ILE A 404 6.81 -12.56 -0.82
CA ILE A 404 6.32 -12.07 0.48
C ILE A 404 5.47 -10.81 0.29
N HIS A 405 5.92 -9.88 -0.54
CA HIS A 405 5.17 -8.65 -0.83
C HIS A 405 3.81 -8.99 -1.46
N HIS A 406 3.79 -9.88 -2.45
CA HIS A 406 2.55 -10.33 -3.08
C HIS A 406 1.56 -10.95 -2.07
N GLN A 407 2.05 -11.82 -1.18
CA GLN A 407 1.19 -12.43 -0.15
C GLN A 407 0.65 -11.41 0.86
N ILE A 408 1.45 -10.40 1.22
CA ILE A 408 0.97 -9.28 2.06
C ILE A 408 -0.16 -8.53 1.34
N GLU A 409 0.03 -8.14 0.07
CA GLU A 409 -1.02 -7.45 -0.70
C GLU A 409 -2.29 -8.28 -0.78
N GLN A 410 -2.17 -9.59 -1.04
CA GLN A 410 -3.31 -10.49 -1.11
C GLN A 410 -4.08 -10.53 0.22
N LEU A 411 -3.39 -10.69 1.35
CA LEU A 411 -4.03 -10.68 2.67
C LEU A 411 -4.72 -9.35 2.96
N TYR A 412 -4.10 -8.21 2.58
CA TYR A 412 -4.74 -6.91 2.73
C TYR A 412 -6.00 -6.81 1.86
N GLN A 413 -5.91 -7.16 0.58
CA GLN A 413 -7.00 -7.03 -0.37
C GLN A 413 -8.18 -7.94 -0.04
N GLU A 414 -7.93 -9.18 0.38
CA GLU A 414 -8.98 -10.17 0.65
C GLU A 414 -9.59 -10.03 2.04
N LYS A 415 -8.82 -9.57 3.05
CA LYS A 415 -9.24 -9.65 4.46
C LYS A 415 -9.37 -8.30 5.17
N ILE A 416 -8.53 -7.33 4.84
CA ILE A 416 -8.44 -6.07 5.61
C ILE A 416 -9.12 -4.90 4.91
N ALA A 417 -8.84 -4.70 3.62
CA ALA A 417 -9.40 -3.59 2.86
C ALA A 417 -10.94 -3.61 2.82
N PRO A 418 -11.62 -4.78 2.67
CA PRO A 418 -13.08 -4.84 2.74
C PRO A 418 -13.62 -4.40 4.11
N LEU A 419 -12.96 -4.79 5.21
CA LEU A 419 -13.31 -4.34 6.57
C LEU A 419 -13.21 -2.83 6.69
N ILE A 420 -12.05 -2.27 6.33
CA ILE A 420 -11.76 -0.85 6.46
C ILE A 420 -12.74 -0.03 5.65
N LEU A 421 -13.05 -0.49 4.44
CA LEU A 421 -14.03 0.17 3.60
C LEU A 421 -15.44 0.06 4.18
N TYR A 422 -15.85 -1.11 4.67
CA TYR A 422 -17.16 -1.27 5.31
C TYR A 422 -17.31 -0.35 6.52
N VAL A 423 -16.33 -0.35 7.42
CA VAL A 423 -16.35 0.49 8.63
C VAL A 423 -16.38 1.97 8.26
N GLY A 424 -15.53 2.40 7.32
CA GLY A 424 -15.49 3.81 6.95
C GLY A 424 -16.68 4.27 6.09
N ALA A 425 -17.30 3.39 5.30
CA ALA A 425 -18.48 3.72 4.49
C ALA A 425 -19.80 3.68 5.28
N THR A 426 -19.92 2.75 6.24
CA THR A 426 -21.17 2.54 6.97
C THR A 426 -21.16 3.20 8.34
N GLY A 427 -19.97 3.42 8.92
CA GLY A 427 -19.86 3.82 10.32
C GLY A 427 -20.15 2.71 11.31
N PHE A 428 -20.20 1.44 10.87
CA PHE A 428 -20.49 0.28 11.72
C PHE A 428 -19.40 -0.78 11.62
N LEU A 429 -19.24 -1.55 12.69
CA LEU A 429 -18.56 -2.84 12.62
C LEU A 429 -19.53 -3.89 12.03
N PRO A 430 -19.04 -4.92 11.32
CA PRO A 430 -19.91 -5.95 10.76
C PRO A 430 -20.69 -6.71 11.85
N ASP A 431 -21.94 -7.08 11.52
CA ASP A 431 -22.93 -7.71 12.41
C ASP A 431 -22.44 -8.92 13.23
N SER A 432 -21.38 -9.62 12.79
CA SER A 432 -20.81 -10.76 13.51
C SER A 432 -19.99 -10.37 14.75
N GLN A 433 -19.81 -9.09 15.01
CA GLN A 433 -18.91 -8.58 16.05
C GLN A 433 -19.64 -7.60 16.97
N VAL A 434 -20.00 -8.05 18.18
CA VAL A 434 -20.49 -7.17 19.25
C VAL A 434 -19.29 -6.67 20.03
N ALA A 435 -18.90 -5.42 19.80
CA ALA A 435 -17.83 -4.76 20.54
C ALA A 435 -18.23 -3.35 20.95
N THR A 436 -17.92 -2.98 22.18
CA THR A 436 -18.16 -1.64 22.71
C THR A 436 -16.94 -0.77 22.40
N ALA A 437 -17.20 0.47 21.95
CA ALA A 437 -16.13 1.45 21.76
C ALA A 437 -15.46 1.78 23.11
N GLN A 438 -14.14 1.79 23.13
CA GLN A 438 -13.31 2.13 24.29
C GLN A 438 -12.41 3.33 23.96
N THR A 439 -12.19 4.21 24.93
CA THR A 439 -11.14 5.24 24.83
C THR A 439 -9.77 4.64 25.12
N ALA A 440 -8.71 5.37 24.80
CA ALA A 440 -7.34 4.96 25.12
C ALA A 440 -7.13 4.73 26.63
N GLU A 441 -7.76 5.54 27.50
CA GLU A 441 -7.67 5.41 28.96
C GLU A 441 -8.38 4.15 29.46
N GLN A 442 -9.55 3.86 28.90
CA GLN A 442 -10.29 2.63 29.22
C GLN A 442 -9.48 1.40 28.79
N LEU A 443 -8.93 1.43 27.57
CA LEU A 443 -8.08 0.37 27.05
C LEU A 443 -6.81 0.18 27.90
N ALA A 444 -6.16 1.27 28.33
CA ALA A 444 -4.97 1.24 29.20
C ALA A 444 -5.28 0.69 30.60
N THR A 445 -6.50 0.88 31.09
CA THR A 445 -6.92 0.37 32.39
C THR A 445 -7.12 -1.15 32.33
N GLU A 446 -7.67 -1.65 31.21
CA GLU A 446 -7.89 -3.07 30.98
C GLU A 446 -6.59 -3.81 30.61
N PHE A 447 -5.73 -3.17 29.82
CA PHE A 447 -4.45 -3.71 29.32
C PHE A 447 -3.29 -2.75 29.64
N PRO A 448 -2.78 -2.74 30.89
CA PRO A 448 -1.81 -1.75 31.37
C PRO A 448 -0.43 -1.86 30.70
N ASP A 449 -0.11 -2.99 30.08
CA ASP A 449 1.16 -3.21 29.38
C ASP A 449 1.18 -2.63 27.96
N LEU A 450 0.04 -2.14 27.44
CA LEU A 450 -0.03 -1.50 26.13
C LEU A 450 0.75 -0.19 26.11
N ASN A 451 1.72 -0.09 25.19
CA ASN A 451 2.51 1.11 25.01
C ASN A 451 1.80 2.14 24.13
N LEU A 452 0.94 2.96 24.75
CA LEU A 452 0.18 4.03 24.11
C LEU A 452 1.01 5.29 23.88
N THR A 453 1.09 5.71 22.62
CA THR A 453 1.70 7.00 22.21
C THR A 453 0.70 8.15 22.34
N GLN A 454 1.16 9.39 22.18
CA GLN A 454 0.28 10.56 22.16
C GLN A 454 -0.79 10.47 21.06
N ARG A 455 -0.44 9.90 19.90
CA ARG A 455 -1.41 9.61 18.83
C ARG A 455 -2.45 8.60 19.28
N ASP A 456 -2.05 7.57 20.02
CA ASP A 456 -3.00 6.53 20.45
C ASP A 456 -4.09 7.08 21.37
N ARG A 457 -3.77 8.12 22.13
CA ARG A 457 -4.70 8.80 23.04
C ARG A 457 -5.84 9.54 22.32
N THR A 458 -5.74 9.80 21.02
CA THR A 458 -6.82 10.40 20.24
C THR A 458 -7.71 9.36 19.57
N GLY A 459 -7.36 8.07 19.69
CA GLY A 459 -8.05 6.97 19.04
C GLY A 459 -9.28 6.48 19.81
N LEU A 460 -10.17 5.81 19.07
CA LEU A 460 -11.23 4.97 19.60
C LEU A 460 -10.95 3.52 19.24
N PHE A 461 -11.17 2.62 20.19
CA PHE A 461 -10.76 1.23 20.09
C PHE A 461 -11.95 0.28 20.20
N PHE A 462 -11.91 -0.81 19.44
CA PHE A 462 -12.89 -1.89 19.51
C PHE A 462 -12.15 -3.21 19.68
N ASN A 463 -12.34 -3.83 20.84
CA ASN A 463 -11.79 -5.14 21.14
C ASN A 463 -12.69 -6.24 20.57
N LEU A 464 -12.15 -7.06 19.68
CA LEU A 464 -12.84 -8.16 19.01
C LEU A 464 -12.40 -9.53 19.54
N GLY A 465 -11.70 -9.57 20.68
CA GLY A 465 -11.12 -10.78 21.29
C GLY A 465 -9.66 -10.96 20.89
N ASP A 466 -9.40 -11.52 19.71
CA ASP A 466 -8.03 -11.78 19.21
C ASP A 466 -7.45 -10.63 18.36
N CYS A 467 -8.25 -9.60 18.11
CA CYS A 467 -7.91 -8.45 17.30
C CYS A 467 -8.48 -7.17 17.92
N LEU A 468 -7.82 -6.06 17.64
CA LEU A 468 -8.22 -4.74 18.05
C LEU A 468 -8.29 -3.83 16.82
N ILE A 469 -9.40 -3.11 16.67
CA ILE A 469 -9.56 -2.07 15.65
C ILE A 469 -9.36 -0.72 16.32
N GLY A 470 -8.37 0.04 15.86
CA GLY A 470 -8.14 1.43 16.25
C GLY A 470 -8.64 2.39 15.18
N ILE A 471 -9.39 3.42 15.57
CA ILE A 471 -9.89 4.47 14.70
C ILE A 471 -9.32 5.82 15.15
N TYR A 472 -8.52 6.44 14.30
CA TYR A 472 -7.77 7.66 14.62
C TYR A 472 -8.23 8.83 13.77
N PRO A 473 -8.58 9.98 14.37
CA PRO A 473 -8.83 11.20 13.61
C PRO A 473 -7.51 11.71 13.00
N LYS A 474 -7.59 12.17 11.75
CA LYS A 474 -6.48 12.77 11.02
C LYS A 474 -6.97 13.95 10.21
N THR A 475 -6.44 15.13 10.49
CA THR A 475 -6.66 16.32 9.66
C THR A 475 -5.88 16.17 8.35
N THR A 476 -6.55 16.47 7.24
CA THR A 476 -5.98 16.42 5.89
C THR A 476 -6.36 17.67 5.13
N TYR A 477 -5.55 18.00 4.13
CA TYR A 477 -5.67 19.24 3.37
C TYR A 477 -5.92 18.94 1.89
N TYR A 478 -6.66 19.83 1.23
CA TYR A 478 -6.96 19.73 -0.19
C TYR A 478 -7.00 21.12 -0.84
N SER A 479 -6.53 21.21 -2.09
CA SER A 479 -6.69 22.43 -2.89
C SER A 479 -8.17 22.63 -3.21
N LEU A 480 -8.62 23.89 -3.18
CA LEU A 480 -9.98 24.29 -3.56
C LEU A 480 -10.16 24.46 -5.07
#